data_AF-A0A6B0SM67-F1
#
_entry.id   AF-A0A6B0SM67-F1
#
_cell.length_a   1.000
_cell.length_b   1.000
_cell.length_c   1.000
_cell.angle_alpha   90.00
_cell.angle_beta   90.00
_cell.angle_gamma   90.00
#
_symmetry.space_group_name_H-M   'P 1'
#
loop_
_entity.id
_entity.type
_entity.pdbx_description
1 polymer ?
#
loop_
_entity_poly.entity_id
_entity_poly.type
_entity_poly.pdbx_seq_one_letter_code
_entity_poly.pdbx_strand_id
1 'polypeptide(L)'
;MADILAENLSGKAVMGSDGTELGMLYNITMDLKTGSLSDLLVTPNEELSPAQVPFDRDESGRFHVPVADVQAVKDYIVVRT
;
A
#
# COMPACT_ATOMS: atom_id res chain seq x y z
N MET A 1 -11.95 -25.49 -15.63
CA MET A 1 -11.58 -24.33 -16.46
C MET A 1 -12.80 -23.43 -16.51
N ALA A 2 -12.85 -22.26 -15.91
CA ALA A 2 -11.92 -21.51 -15.09
C ALA A 2 -12.77 -20.82 -14.00
N ASP A 3 -12.51 -21.13 -12.73
CA ASP A 3 -13.03 -20.35 -11.62
C ASP A 3 -12.04 -19.21 -11.40
N ILE A 4 -12.34 -18.04 -11.95
CA ILE A 4 -11.65 -16.81 -11.58
C ILE A 4 -12.08 -16.50 -10.14
N LEU A 5 -11.35 -17.09 -9.20
CA LEU A 5 -11.48 -16.89 -7.77
C LEU A 5 -10.75 -15.60 -7.41
N ALA A 6 -11.42 -14.65 -6.75
CA ALA A 6 -10.99 -13.56 -5.84
C ALA A 6 -9.51 -13.03 -5.74
N GLU A 7 -8.57 -13.36 -6.62
CA GLU A 7 -7.12 -13.18 -6.44
C GLU A 7 -6.56 -11.84 -6.94
N ASN A 8 -7.32 -11.02 -7.67
CA ASN A 8 -6.71 -9.92 -8.45
C ASN A 8 -6.60 -8.56 -7.73
N LEU A 9 -6.86 -8.49 -6.43
CA LEU A 9 -6.66 -7.26 -5.63
C LEU A 9 -5.93 -7.49 -4.29
N SER A 10 -5.79 -8.74 -3.80
CA SER A 10 -4.89 -9.07 -2.69
C SER A 10 -3.47 -9.27 -3.22
N GLY A 11 -2.52 -8.41 -2.82
CA GLY A 11 -1.12 -8.56 -3.23
C GLY A 11 -0.68 -7.66 -4.40
N LYS A 12 -1.18 -6.42 -4.49
CA LYS A 12 -0.50 -5.40 -5.32
C LYS A 12 0.72 -4.87 -4.59
N ALA A 13 1.86 -4.89 -5.26
CA ALA A 13 3.09 -4.28 -4.77
C ALA A 13 2.92 -2.76 -4.73
N VAL A 14 3.42 -2.15 -3.66
CA VAL A 14 3.47 -0.70 -3.48
C VAL A 14 4.92 -0.26 -3.66
N MET A 15 5.12 0.73 -4.53
CA MET A 15 6.42 1.22 -4.93
C MET A 15 6.49 2.74 -4.73
N GLY A 16 7.59 3.22 -4.19
CA GLY A 16 7.90 4.64 -4.11
C GLY A 16 8.19 5.22 -5.48
N SER A 17 8.00 6.53 -5.64
CA SER A 17 8.27 7.23 -6.89
C SER A 17 9.75 7.21 -7.32
N ASP A 18 10.64 6.85 -6.39
CA ASP A 18 12.07 6.62 -6.58
C ASP A 18 12.41 5.18 -7.04
N GLY A 19 11.41 4.31 -7.17
CA GLY A 19 11.56 2.90 -7.53
C GLY A 19 11.74 1.97 -6.33
N THR A 20 11.70 2.48 -5.10
CA THR A 20 11.85 1.67 -3.88
C THR A 20 10.62 0.80 -3.67
N GLU A 21 10.79 -0.51 -3.49
CA GLU A 21 9.67 -1.40 -3.19
C GLU A 21 9.31 -1.33 -1.71
N LEU A 22 8.17 -0.72 -1.40
CA LEU A 22 7.70 -0.53 -0.02
C LEU A 22 7.15 -1.83 0.56
N GLY A 23 6.56 -2.69 -0.28
CA GLY A 23 6.00 -3.97 0.10
C GLY A 23 4.62 -4.20 -0.47
N MET A 24 3.75 -4.90 0.25
CA MET A 24 2.47 -5.38 -0.29
C MET A 24 1.29 -4.67 0.36
N LEU A 25 0.32 -4.23 -0.45
CA LEU A 25 -0.93 -3.68 0.06
C LEU A 25 -1.66 -4.75 0.88
N TYR A 26 -1.85 -4.48 2.17
CA TYR A 26 -2.59 -5.33 3.10
C TYR A 26 -4.07 -4.93 3.15
N ASN A 27 -4.35 -3.64 3.32
CA ASN A 27 -5.72 -3.14 3.44
C ASN A 27 -5.79 -1.66 3.06
N ILE A 28 -7.01 -1.14 2.89
CA ILE A 28 -7.27 0.28 2.70
C ILE A 28 -8.29 0.71 3.75
N THR A 29 -7.98 1.76 4.49
CA THR A 29 -8.91 2.37 5.46
C THR A 29 -9.81 3.38 4.74
N MET A 30 -11.05 3.52 5.23
CA MET A 30 -12.04 4.44 4.69
C MET A 30 -12.70 5.19 5.83
N ASP A 31 -12.93 6.49 5.64
CA ASP A 31 -13.80 7.27 6.51
C ASP A 31 -15.26 6.85 6.27
N LEU A 32 -15.89 6.26 7.29
CA LEU A 32 -17.24 5.70 7.19
C LEU A 32 -18.35 6.76 7.05
N LYS A 33 -18.06 8.04 7.32
CA LYS A 33 -19.05 9.12 7.24
C LYS A 33 -19.14 9.66 5.82
N THR A 34 -18.01 9.80 5.15
CA THR A 34 -17.87 10.39 3.81
C THR A 34 -17.73 9.34 2.71
N GLY A 35 -17.32 8.12 3.06
CA GLY A 35 -16.95 7.07 2.11
C GLY A 35 -15.61 7.31 1.41
N SER A 36 -14.82 8.29 1.85
CA SER A 36 -13.52 8.59 1.25
C SER A 36 -12.45 7.63 1.78
N LEU A 37 -11.61 7.12 0.88
CA LEU A 37 -10.42 6.36 1.27
C LEU A 37 -9.48 7.27 2.07
N SER A 38 -8.87 6.75 3.12
CA SER A 38 -7.95 7.49 3.99
C SER A 38 -6.51 7.04 3.73
N ASP A 39 -6.20 5.79 4.05
CA ASP A 39 -4.83 5.28 4.02
C ASP A 39 -4.76 3.88 3.42
N LEU A 40 -3.65 3.60 2.75
CA LEU A 40 -3.23 2.28 2.34
C LEU A 40 -2.33 1.72 3.44
N LEU A 41 -2.71 0.56 3.98
CA LEU A 41 -1.89 -0.19 4.92
C LEU A 41 -0.99 -1.14 4.12
N VAL A 42 0.32 -0.94 4.22
CA VAL A 42 1.32 -1.70 3.45
C VAL A 42 2.15 -2.54 4.39
N THR A 43 2.19 -3.85 4.14
CA THR A 43 3.12 -4.75 4.84
C THR A 43 4.53 -4.52 4.25
N PRO A 44 5.50 -4.05 5.05
CA PRO A 44 6.86 -3.81 4.56
C PRO A 44 7.52 -5.10 4.06
N ASN A 45 8.33 -5.00 3.01
CA ASN A 45 9.19 -6.10 2.60
C ASN A 45 10.35 -6.28 3.62
N GLU A 46 10.83 -7.50 3.83
CA GLU A 46 11.85 -7.82 4.86
C GLU A 46 13.20 -7.17 4.55
N GLU A 47 13.50 -6.92 3.27
CA GLU A 47 14.75 -6.27 2.83
C GLU A 47 14.72 -4.74 2.94
N LEU A 48 13.55 -4.15 3.22
CA LEU A 48 13.37 -2.71 3.29
C LEU A 48 13.80 -2.16 4.66
N SER A 49 14.77 -1.24 4.65
CA SER A 49 15.16 -0.53 5.87
C SER A 49 14.05 0.44 6.32
N PRO A 50 13.39 0.19 7.46
CA PRO A 50 12.27 1.01 7.95
C PRO A 50 12.55 2.50 8.04
N ALA A 51 13.77 2.86 8.43
CA ALA A 51 14.19 4.23 8.68
C ALA A 51 14.33 5.07 7.41
N GLN A 52 14.27 4.46 6.23
CA GLN A 52 14.43 5.15 4.95
C GLN A 52 13.10 5.54 4.31
N VAL A 53 11.98 5.13 4.91
CA VAL A 53 10.64 5.37 4.38
C VAL A 53 9.95 6.46 5.20
N PRO A 54 9.38 7.50 4.57
CA PRO A 54 8.79 8.65 5.26
C PRO A 54 7.38 8.39 5.82
N PHE A 55 6.95 7.13 5.91
CA PHE A 55 5.60 6.76 6.33
C PHE A 55 5.56 6.25 7.76
N ASP A 56 4.51 6.65 8.49
CA ASP A 56 4.24 6.16 9.83
C ASP A 56 3.93 4.66 9.82
N ARG A 57 4.17 4.00 10.95
CA ARG A 57 3.90 2.58 11.13
C ARG A 57 2.91 2.34 12.25
N ASP A 58 2.05 1.34 12.06
CA ASP A 58 1.18 0.85 13.13
C ASP A 58 1.91 -0.11 14.08
N GLU A 59 1.19 -0.55 15.12
CA GLU A 59 1.68 -1.51 16.12
C GLU A 59 2.05 -2.87 15.52
N SER A 60 1.56 -3.20 14.32
CA SER A 60 1.92 -4.41 13.58
C SER A 60 3.08 -4.18 12.59
N GLY A 61 3.65 -2.98 12.54
CA GLY A 61 4.75 -2.61 11.66
C GLY A 61 4.35 -2.31 10.22
N ARG A 62 3.05 -2.18 9.89
CA ARG A 62 2.59 -1.81 8.54
C ARG A 62 2.71 -0.31 8.33
N PHE A 63 3.10 0.11 7.12
CA PHE A 63 3.12 1.52 6.76
C PHE A 63 1.72 2.05 6.52
N HIS A 64 1.49 3.28 6.97
CA HIS A 64 0.33 4.09 6.63
C HIS A 64 0.71 5.04 5.49
N VAL A 65 0.20 4.74 4.30
CA VAL A 65 0.41 5.58 3.13
C VAL A 65 -0.89 6.35 2.84
N PRO A 66 -0.91 7.68 2.97
CA PRO A 66 -2.10 8.47 2.66
C PRO A 66 -2.53 8.23 1.21
N VAL A 67 -3.84 8.10 0.96
CA VAL A 67 -4.34 7.95 -0.41
C VAL A 67 -3.99 9.16 -1.28
N ALA A 68 -3.77 10.32 -0.66
CA ALA A 68 -3.34 11.55 -1.33
C ALA A 68 -1.94 11.43 -1.97
N ASP A 69 -1.10 10.52 -1.50
CA ASP A 69 0.23 10.28 -2.03
C ASP A 69 0.24 9.24 -3.16
N VAL A 70 -0.89 8.59 -3.44
CA VAL A 70 -1.04 7.65 -4.56
C VAL A 70 -1.00 8.42 -5.87
N GLN A 71 -0.01 8.11 -6.71
CA GLN A 71 0.17 8.73 -8.02
C GLN A 71 -0.43 7.89 -9.15
N ALA A 72 -0.36 6.56 -9.05
CA ALA A 72 -0.87 5.66 -10.05
C ALA A 72 -1.25 4.30 -9.46
N VAL A 73 -2.28 3.68 -10.03
CA VAL A 73 -2.72 2.31 -9.70
C VAL A 73 -2.77 1.51 -10.99
N LYS A 74 -1.86 0.55 -11.14
CA LYS A 74 -1.79 -0.39 -12.27
C LYS A 74 -1.62 -1.83 -11.75
N ASP A 75 -0.65 -2.56 -12.27
CA ASP A 75 -0.20 -3.84 -11.71
C ASP A 75 0.43 -3.66 -10.31
N TYR A 76 1.04 -2.50 -10.09
CA TYR A 76 1.55 -2.00 -8.81
C TYR A 76 0.96 -0.61 -8.50
N ILE A 77 1.07 -0.20 -7.23
CA ILE A 77 0.64 1.11 -6.74
C ILE A 77 1.88 1.98 -6.59
N VAL A 78 1.91 3.13 -7.25
CA VAL A 78 3.00 4.11 -7.12
C VAL A 78 2.58 5.19 -6.13
N VAL A 79 3.43 5.44 -5.14
CA VAL A 79 3.20 6.46 -4.11
C VAL A 79 4.37 7.44 -4.07
N ARG A 80 4.10 8.66 -3.65
CA ARG A 80 5.14 9.67 -3.40
C ARG A 80 5.91 9.31 -2.13
N THR A 81 7.21 9.10 -2.25
CA THR A 81 8.18 8.91 -1.14
C THR A 81 9.16 10.07 -1.06
#